data_AF-A0A0M0JQF1-F1
#
_entry.id   AF-A0A0M0JQF1-F1
#
_cell.length_a   1.000
_cell.length_b   1.000
_cell.length_c   1.000
_cell.angle_alpha   90.00
_cell.angle_beta   90.00
_cell.angle_gamma   90.00
#
_symmetry.space_group_name_H-M   'P 1'
#
loop_
_entity.id
_entity.type
_entity.pdbx_description
1 polymer ?
#
loop_
_entity_poly.entity_id
_entity_poly.type
_entity_poly.pdbx_seq_one_letter_code
_entity_poly.pdbx_strand_id
1 'polypeptide(L)'
;MVLQREVLYSLLGYTGRVVVEVAPGQLELAAGLPLVDASEHALVRRLLVLGGCYCVLDAFVSSQLVSCDGGEDGRQGTRRSRGAYVVAFAHGLDECLQPYRARVLDLEQQLLRSPALSLAALQLGFGEFELTLPALRRLLEDVEHRQLRGVALLDFLHDEVASCTHSLRDALRVLVRHAQRVLRSQLAAWLLHGELLPGDGDFFIEPGTSNAATDDDGAVGWSAFEVAVARKPASLPMRVVERILFIGKARVQLELQAAWIEQAHFSRLPAEQRALLLPLWRLRAHMAFLIDNLQSYLMVDVLEAQWQSFMRVAETCADFEALAGAHEACLSALHAQCFLQASSVATALHEIFQLCLALCRMLSYADRGTRAEAAYRSQFATVSREFSRQSAFLFAFLSNMSSPQASPHLAQLLLRLNFNSFWRPG
;
A
#
# COMPACT_ATOMS: atom_id res chain seq x y z
N MET A 1 -49.30 7.63 6.96
CA MET A 1 -48.88 6.39 6.25
C MET A 1 -48.01 6.68 5.02
N VAL A 2 -48.49 7.46 4.04
CA VAL A 2 -47.69 7.81 2.84
C VAL A 2 -46.43 8.62 3.20
N LEU A 3 -46.55 9.58 4.14
CA LEU A 3 -45.44 10.44 4.56
C LEU A 3 -44.23 9.68 5.11
N GLN A 4 -44.41 8.72 6.03
CA GLN A 4 -43.30 8.00 6.66
C GLN A 4 -42.54 7.14 5.65
N ARG A 5 -43.26 6.52 4.73
CA ARG A 5 -42.67 5.70 3.66
C ARG A 5 -41.93 6.55 2.64
N GLU A 6 -42.50 7.69 2.22
CA GLU A 6 -41.82 8.63 1.33
C GLU A 6 -40.58 9.26 1.99
N VAL A 7 -40.64 9.60 3.29
CA VAL A 7 -39.48 10.08 4.05
C VAL A 7 -38.39 9.01 4.08
N LEU A 8 -38.73 7.75 4.34
CA LEU A 8 -37.73 6.66 4.37
C LEU A 8 -37.08 6.41 3.01
N TYR A 9 -37.83 6.53 1.90
CA TYR A 9 -37.24 6.47 0.56
C TYR A 9 -36.36 7.68 0.24
N SER A 10 -36.73 8.86 0.72
CA SER A 10 -35.92 10.07 0.54
C SER A 10 -34.58 10.00 1.28
N LEU A 11 -34.47 9.21 2.35
CA LEU A 11 -33.21 8.95 3.05
C LEU A 11 -32.18 8.21 2.18
N LEU A 12 -32.63 7.45 1.18
CA LEU A 12 -31.77 6.79 0.19
C LEU A 12 -31.57 7.62 -1.09
N GLY A 13 -32.12 8.84 -1.14
CA GLY A 13 -32.04 9.73 -2.30
C GLY A 13 -33.13 9.56 -3.35
N TYR A 14 -34.18 8.78 -3.07
CA TYR A 14 -35.34 8.73 -3.96
C TYR A 14 -36.30 9.88 -3.64
N THR A 15 -36.32 10.89 -4.51
CA THR A 15 -37.28 12.00 -4.44
C THR A 15 -38.68 11.57 -4.86
N GLY A 16 -39.70 12.16 -4.25
CA GLY A 16 -41.11 11.80 -4.46
C GLY A 16 -42.00 13.02 -4.70
N ARG A 17 -43.31 12.86 -4.45
CA ARG A 17 -44.27 13.97 -4.54
C ARG A 17 -44.29 14.81 -3.26
N VAL A 18 -43.94 14.21 -2.12
CA VAL A 18 -43.92 14.88 -0.82
C VAL A 18 -42.54 15.47 -0.49
N VAL A 19 -41.46 14.81 -0.93
CA VAL A 19 -40.08 15.27 -0.73
C VAL A 19 -39.44 15.60 -2.08
N VAL A 20 -38.97 16.84 -2.23
CA VAL A 20 -38.38 17.37 -3.46
C VAL A 20 -36.94 17.78 -3.18
N GLU A 21 -36.04 17.51 -4.13
CA GLU A 21 -34.66 17.99 -4.08
C GLU A 21 -34.59 19.39 -4.73
N VAL A 22 -34.15 20.39 -3.95
CA VAL A 22 -34.04 21.79 -4.39
C VAL A 22 -32.65 22.08 -4.99
N ALA A 23 -31.64 21.42 -4.44
CA ALA A 23 -30.24 21.47 -4.85
C ALA A 23 -29.58 20.12 -4.50
N PRO A 24 -28.42 19.73 -5.09
CA PRO A 24 -27.79 18.44 -4.81
C PRO A 24 -27.55 18.26 -3.30
N GLY A 25 -28.26 17.30 -2.69
CA GLY A 25 -28.19 17.04 -1.26
C GLY A 25 -28.98 18.00 -0.35
N GLN A 26 -29.87 18.81 -0.91
CA GLN A 26 -30.83 19.66 -0.19
C GLN A 26 -32.26 19.16 -0.45
N LEU A 27 -32.73 18.29 0.45
CA LEU A 27 -34.07 17.71 0.43
C LEU A 27 -35.03 18.56 1.26
N GLU A 28 -36.15 18.97 0.67
CA GLU A 28 -37.20 19.75 1.32
C GLU A 28 -38.57 19.12 1.13
N LEU A 29 -39.51 19.45 2.03
CA LEU A 29 -40.91 19.06 1.89
C LEU A 29 -41.60 19.98 0.88
N ALA A 30 -42.45 19.40 0.03
CA ALA A 30 -43.22 20.15 -0.95
C ALA A 30 -44.13 21.20 -0.29
N ALA A 31 -44.12 22.43 -0.83
CA ALA A 31 -44.95 23.52 -0.31
C ALA A 31 -46.45 23.20 -0.45
N GLY A 32 -47.23 23.39 0.62
CA GLY A 32 -48.68 23.25 0.59
C GLY A 32 -49.25 21.92 1.12
N LEU A 33 -48.48 21.13 1.87
CA LEU A 33 -48.99 19.93 2.54
C LEU A 33 -49.98 20.31 3.66
N PRO A 34 -51.25 19.85 3.60
CA PRO A 34 -52.32 20.39 4.46
C PRO A 34 -52.32 19.91 5.92
N LEU A 35 -51.37 19.07 6.38
CA LEU A 35 -51.61 18.26 7.58
C LEU A 35 -50.36 17.85 8.40
N VAL A 36 -49.25 18.57 8.32
CA VAL A 36 -48.08 18.26 9.15
C VAL A 36 -47.92 19.34 10.22
N ASP A 37 -48.07 18.95 11.49
CA ASP A 37 -47.89 19.86 12.63
C ASP A 37 -46.46 20.46 12.63
N ALA A 38 -46.27 21.61 13.27
CA ALA A 38 -44.96 22.27 13.32
C ALA A 38 -43.87 21.36 13.95
N SER A 39 -44.26 20.52 14.92
CA SER A 39 -43.35 19.56 15.56
C SER A 39 -42.97 18.40 14.62
N GLU A 40 -43.93 17.87 13.86
CA GLU A 40 -43.69 16.81 12.88
C GLU A 40 -42.84 17.31 11.71
N HIS A 41 -43.07 18.55 11.26
CA HIS A 41 -42.23 19.22 10.27
C HIS A 41 -40.77 19.31 10.72
N ALA A 42 -40.53 19.64 11.99
CA ALA A 42 -39.17 19.72 12.53
C ALA A 42 -38.47 18.35 12.57
N LEU A 43 -39.20 17.27 12.92
CA LEU A 43 -38.68 15.91 12.90
C LEU A 43 -38.31 15.46 11.49
N VAL A 44 -39.19 15.70 10.52
CA VAL A 44 -38.93 15.33 9.12
C VAL A 44 -37.76 16.14 8.57
N ARG A 45 -37.67 17.44 8.87
CA ARG A 45 -36.55 18.28 8.42
C ARG A 45 -35.20 17.75 8.91
N ARG A 46 -35.11 17.26 10.16
CA ARG A 46 -33.88 16.65 10.68
C ARG A 46 -33.50 15.38 9.92
N LEU A 47 -34.48 14.52 9.63
CA LEU A 47 -34.26 13.31 8.83
C LEU A 47 -33.82 13.64 7.40
N LEU A 48 -34.44 14.63 6.76
CA LEU A 48 -34.10 15.06 5.39
C LEU A 48 -32.67 15.60 5.28
N VAL A 49 -32.15 16.26 6.32
CA VAL A 49 -30.73 16.67 6.36
C VAL A 49 -29.80 15.46 6.29
N LEU A 50 -30.14 14.35 6.97
CA LEU A 50 -29.37 13.11 6.91
C LEU A 50 -29.45 12.46 5.53
N GLY A 51 -30.65 12.39 4.95
CA GLY A 51 -30.84 11.91 3.58
C GLY A 51 -30.04 12.73 2.57
N GLY A 52 -30.04 14.06 2.70
CA GLY A 52 -29.25 14.95 1.86
C GLY A 52 -27.74 14.73 2.00
N CYS A 53 -27.24 14.52 3.22
CA CYS A 53 -25.84 14.14 3.45
C CYS A 53 -25.50 12.80 2.80
N TYR A 54 -26.37 11.80 2.96
CA TYR A 54 -26.21 10.49 2.32
C TYR A 54 -26.14 10.62 0.79
N CYS A 55 -27.04 11.40 0.17
CA CYS A 55 -27.07 11.59 -1.28
C CYS A 55 -25.76 12.15 -1.83
N VAL A 56 -25.17 13.14 -1.15
CA VAL A 56 -23.88 13.73 -1.56
C VAL A 56 -22.76 12.72 -1.46
N LEU A 57 -22.69 11.98 -0.35
CA LEU A 57 -21.66 10.95 -0.14
C LEU A 57 -21.82 9.80 -1.15
N ASP A 58 -23.03 9.32 -1.39
CA ASP A 58 -23.33 8.22 -2.31
C ASP A 58 -23.11 8.63 -3.78
N ALA A 59 -23.42 9.88 -4.15
CA ALA A 59 -23.11 10.42 -5.47
C ALA A 59 -21.60 10.48 -5.71
N PHE A 60 -20.82 10.91 -4.72
CA PHE A 60 -19.36 10.88 -4.80
C PHE A 60 -18.84 9.45 -4.96
N VAL A 61 -19.26 8.52 -4.09
CA VAL A 61 -18.87 7.11 -4.15
C VAL A 61 -19.19 6.53 -5.53
N SER A 62 -20.42 6.73 -6.01
CA SER A 62 -20.85 6.26 -7.33
C SER A 62 -20.01 6.87 -8.46
N SER A 63 -19.68 8.16 -8.38
CA SER A 63 -18.83 8.84 -9.38
C SER A 63 -17.41 8.25 -9.47
N GLN A 64 -16.89 7.72 -8.37
CA GLN A 64 -15.55 7.14 -8.30
C GLN A 64 -15.54 5.63 -8.60
N LEU A 65 -16.58 4.90 -8.21
CA LEU A 65 -16.64 3.43 -8.31
C LEU A 65 -17.30 2.91 -9.61
N VAL A 66 -18.25 3.63 -10.22
CA VAL A 66 -19.10 3.12 -11.33
C VAL A 66 -18.51 3.30 -12.73
N SER A 67 -17.27 3.79 -12.90
CA SER A 67 -16.65 3.68 -14.23
C SER A 67 -16.03 2.30 -14.42
N CYS A 68 -16.92 1.39 -14.78
CA CYS A 68 -16.56 0.13 -15.40
C CYS A 68 -15.84 0.39 -16.72
N ASP A 69 -14.70 -0.26 -16.83
CA ASP A 69 -14.02 -0.64 -18.05
C ASP A 69 -15.02 -1.09 -19.14
N GLY A 70 -14.87 -0.59 -20.38
CA GLY A 70 -15.65 -1.04 -21.53
C GLY A 70 -16.13 0.09 -22.45
N GLY A 71 -15.26 0.56 -23.34
CA GLY A 71 -15.62 1.49 -24.41
C GLY A 71 -14.42 1.82 -25.27
N GLU A 72 -14.11 0.94 -26.22
CA GLU A 72 -13.30 1.28 -27.39
C GLU A 72 -13.99 2.44 -28.11
N ASP A 73 -13.61 3.69 -27.84
CA ASP A 73 -13.83 4.77 -28.79
C ASP A 73 -12.84 5.93 -28.54
N GLY A 74 -11.98 6.13 -29.52
CA GLY A 74 -10.90 7.11 -29.53
C GLY A 74 -11.41 8.55 -29.64
N ARG A 75 -11.81 9.14 -28.52
CA ARG A 75 -11.88 10.60 -28.39
C ARG A 75 -11.16 11.07 -27.14
N GLN A 76 -10.06 11.76 -27.40
CA GLN A 76 -9.11 12.36 -26.47
C GLN A 76 -9.76 13.52 -25.69
N GLY A 77 -10.66 13.18 -24.78
CA GLY A 77 -11.17 14.08 -23.74
C GLY A 77 -10.57 13.62 -22.41
N THR A 78 -9.57 14.36 -21.91
CA THR A 78 -9.01 14.34 -20.55
C THR A 78 -9.64 13.31 -19.59
N ARG A 79 -9.19 12.04 -19.67
CA ARG A 79 -9.35 11.07 -18.58
C ARG A 79 -8.64 11.71 -17.39
N ARG A 80 -9.38 12.35 -16.48
CA ARG A 80 -8.86 12.73 -15.16
C ARG A 80 -8.43 11.41 -14.53
N SER A 81 -7.12 11.17 -14.55
CA SER A 81 -6.55 9.96 -13.99
C SER A 81 -6.99 9.88 -12.52
N ARG A 82 -7.65 8.77 -12.18
CA ARG A 82 -8.26 8.59 -10.88
C ARG A 82 -7.17 8.13 -9.94
N GLY A 83 -6.77 8.99 -9.01
CA GLY A 83 -5.78 8.65 -7.99
C GLY A 83 -6.25 7.43 -7.18
N ALA A 84 -5.40 6.41 -7.05
CA ALA A 84 -5.74 5.15 -6.38
C ALA A 84 -6.19 5.38 -4.92
N TYR A 85 -5.65 6.40 -4.27
CA TYR A 85 -6.03 6.81 -2.91
C TYR A 85 -7.45 7.37 -2.83
N VAL A 86 -7.92 8.10 -3.85
CA VAL A 86 -9.29 8.63 -3.92
C VAL A 86 -10.29 7.50 -4.13
N VAL A 87 -9.94 6.50 -4.95
CA VAL A 87 -10.76 5.29 -5.14
C VAL A 87 -10.84 4.48 -3.84
N ALA A 88 -9.72 4.30 -3.14
CA ALA A 88 -9.72 3.63 -1.85
C ALA A 88 -10.52 4.40 -0.78
N PHE A 89 -10.43 5.73 -0.80
CA PHE A 89 -11.25 6.59 0.07
C PHE A 89 -12.75 6.43 -0.24
N ALA A 90 -13.14 6.35 -1.52
CA ALA A 90 -14.52 6.09 -1.91
C ALA A 90 -15.01 4.70 -1.42
N HIS A 91 -14.18 3.66 -1.50
CA HIS A 91 -14.50 2.35 -0.92
C HIS A 91 -14.65 2.40 0.60
N GLY A 92 -13.80 3.18 1.30
CA GLY A 92 -13.95 3.36 2.74
C GLY A 92 -15.21 4.14 3.12
N LEU A 93 -15.58 5.15 2.34
CA LEU A 93 -16.84 5.86 2.53
C LEU A 93 -18.04 4.92 2.32
N ASP A 94 -17.98 4.07 1.29
CA ASP A 94 -19.05 3.10 1.02
C ASP A 94 -19.25 2.11 2.19
N GLU A 95 -18.16 1.62 2.78
CA GLU A 95 -18.21 0.79 3.98
C GLU A 95 -18.80 1.54 5.19
N CYS A 96 -18.45 2.82 5.36
CA CYS A 96 -19.04 3.66 6.42
C CYS A 96 -20.54 3.94 6.21
N LEU A 97 -21.03 3.94 4.97
CA LEU A 97 -22.45 4.14 4.66
C LEU A 97 -23.28 2.85 4.80
N GLN A 98 -22.64 1.68 4.83
CA GLN A 98 -23.33 0.39 4.89
C GLN A 98 -24.19 0.19 6.16
N PRO A 99 -23.76 0.57 7.37
CA PRO A 99 -24.61 0.56 8.56
C PRO A 99 -25.85 1.44 8.44
N TYR A 100 -25.74 2.59 7.76
CA TYR A 100 -26.88 3.48 7.52
C TYR A 100 -27.90 2.81 6.57
N ARG A 101 -27.44 2.23 5.46
CA ARG A 101 -28.31 1.50 4.51
C ARG A 101 -29.01 0.31 5.18
N ALA A 102 -28.28 -0.45 6.01
CA ALA A 102 -28.86 -1.53 6.80
C ALA A 102 -29.94 -1.02 7.77
N ARG A 103 -29.70 0.13 8.43
CA ARG A 103 -30.67 0.73 9.33
C ARG A 103 -31.95 1.19 8.63
N VAL A 104 -31.83 1.76 7.44
CA VAL A 104 -32.99 2.13 6.60
C VAL A 104 -33.83 0.89 6.28
N LEU A 105 -33.18 -0.21 5.88
CA LEU A 105 -33.86 -1.49 5.58
C LEU A 105 -34.57 -2.07 6.81
N ASP A 106 -33.93 -2.05 7.98
CA ASP A 106 -34.54 -2.51 9.23
C ASP A 106 -35.80 -1.72 9.57
N LEU A 107 -35.76 -0.39 9.40
CA LEU A 107 -36.91 0.48 9.66
C LEU A 107 -38.02 0.30 8.62
N GLU A 108 -37.68 0.01 7.36
CA GLU A 108 -38.67 -0.36 6.34
C GLU A 108 -39.40 -1.65 6.73
N GLN A 109 -38.67 -2.68 7.16
CA GLN A 109 -39.26 -3.94 7.62
C GLN A 109 -40.15 -3.75 8.85
N GLN A 110 -39.75 -2.87 9.78
CA GLN A 110 -40.56 -2.53 10.94
C GLN A 110 -41.85 -1.80 10.55
N LEU A 111 -41.79 -0.87 9.59
CA LEU A 111 -42.96 -0.16 9.06
C LEU A 111 -43.94 -1.12 8.37
N LEU A 112 -43.43 -2.14 7.65
CA LEU A 112 -44.25 -3.18 7.02
C LEU A 112 -44.94 -4.08 8.06
N ARG A 113 -44.28 -4.41 9.17
CA ARG A 113 -44.84 -5.25 10.25
C ARG A 113 -45.80 -4.46 11.15
N SER A 114 -45.53 -3.18 11.36
CA SER A 114 -46.27 -2.32 12.29
C SER A 114 -46.54 -0.96 11.65
N PRO A 115 -47.73 -0.79 11.02
CA PRO A 115 -48.10 0.46 10.36
C PRO A 115 -48.22 1.68 11.30
N ALA A 116 -48.18 1.47 12.63
CA ALA A 116 -48.29 2.53 13.63
C ALA A 116 -46.94 3.16 14.04
N LEU A 117 -45.83 2.88 13.35
CA LEU A 117 -44.52 3.45 13.67
C LEU A 117 -44.60 4.99 13.59
N SER A 118 -44.22 5.69 14.67
CA SER A 118 -44.26 7.16 14.71
C SER A 118 -43.02 7.80 14.08
N LEU A 119 -43.13 9.06 13.63
CA LEU A 119 -41.98 9.83 13.13
C LEU A 119 -40.88 10.00 14.19
N ALA A 120 -41.27 10.07 15.48
CA ALA A 120 -40.33 10.13 16.59
C ALA A 120 -39.53 8.82 16.75
N ALA A 121 -40.16 7.66 16.55
CA ALA A 121 -39.47 6.38 16.57
C ALA A 121 -38.47 6.25 15.42
N LEU A 122 -38.80 6.76 14.23
CA LEU A 122 -37.87 6.86 13.11
C LEU A 122 -36.67 7.75 13.45
N GLN A 123 -36.90 8.93 14.03
CA GLN A 123 -35.82 9.85 14.40
C GLN A 123 -34.87 9.25 15.45
N LEU A 124 -35.40 8.61 16.49
CA LEU A 124 -34.59 7.88 17.47
C LEU A 124 -33.75 6.77 16.81
N GLY A 125 -34.29 6.13 15.78
CA GLY A 125 -33.60 5.09 15.02
C GLY A 125 -32.38 5.57 14.24
N PHE A 126 -32.26 6.87 13.96
CA PHE A 126 -31.15 7.48 13.23
C PHE A 126 -30.23 8.35 14.11
N GLY A 127 -30.43 8.37 15.44
CA GLY A 127 -29.67 9.25 16.34
C GLY A 127 -28.15 9.09 16.27
N GLU A 128 -27.65 7.87 16.04
CA GLU A 128 -26.22 7.58 15.90
C GLU A 128 -25.60 8.22 14.64
N PHE A 129 -26.42 8.46 13.62
CA PHE A 129 -26.01 9.03 12.34
C PHE A 129 -26.13 10.56 12.29
N GLU A 130 -26.80 11.18 13.27
CA GLU A 130 -27.02 12.64 13.31
C GLU A 130 -25.71 13.43 13.38
N LEU A 131 -24.67 12.87 13.99
CA LEU A 131 -23.36 13.51 14.11
C LEU A 131 -22.34 12.99 13.07
N THR A 132 -22.42 11.71 12.71
CA THR A 132 -21.40 11.06 11.85
C THR A 132 -21.57 11.44 10.38
N LEU A 133 -22.79 11.42 9.83
CA LEU A 133 -23.03 11.75 8.41
C LEU A 133 -22.67 13.20 8.05
N PRO A 134 -23.11 14.23 8.82
CA PRO A 134 -22.71 15.61 8.51
C PRO A 134 -21.21 15.87 8.71
N ALA A 135 -20.55 15.11 9.59
CA ALA A 135 -19.11 15.18 9.74
C ALA A 135 -18.36 14.54 8.55
N LEU A 136 -18.82 13.37 8.08
CA LEU A 136 -18.30 12.73 6.87
C LEU A 136 -18.50 13.59 5.63
N ARG A 137 -19.66 14.27 5.51
CA ARG A 137 -19.91 15.24 4.44
C ARG A 137 -18.90 16.38 4.45
N ARG A 138 -18.67 17.00 5.62
CA ARG A 138 -17.67 18.06 5.76
C ARG A 138 -16.27 17.59 5.40
N LEU A 139 -15.92 16.36 5.81
CA LEU A 139 -14.64 15.75 5.45
C LEU A 139 -14.51 15.58 3.94
N LEU A 140 -15.56 15.09 3.26
CA LEU A 140 -15.57 14.98 1.81
C LEU A 140 -15.42 16.35 1.14
N GLU A 141 -16.17 17.36 1.60
CA GLU A 141 -16.08 18.74 1.11
C GLU A 141 -14.65 19.29 1.29
N ASP A 142 -14.00 19.05 2.43
CA ASP A 142 -12.59 19.41 2.67
C ASP A 142 -11.63 18.71 1.70
N VAL A 143 -11.83 17.41 1.44
CA VAL A 143 -11.03 16.63 0.49
C VAL A 143 -11.17 17.16 -0.93
N GLU A 144 -12.39 17.50 -1.36
CA GLU A 144 -12.68 18.05 -2.68
C GLU A 144 -12.18 19.49 -2.82
N HIS A 145 -12.38 20.35 -1.82
CA HIS A 145 -11.93 21.74 -1.84
C HIS A 145 -10.41 21.86 -1.85
N ARG A 146 -9.72 21.06 -1.04
CA ARG A 146 -8.24 21.05 -0.96
C ARG A 146 -7.61 20.22 -2.08
N GLN A 147 -8.40 19.51 -2.88
CA GLN A 147 -7.94 18.62 -3.95
C GLN A 147 -6.88 17.63 -3.45
N LEU A 148 -7.08 17.06 -2.27
CA LEU A 148 -6.12 16.16 -1.64
C LEU A 148 -6.01 14.85 -2.43
N ARG A 149 -4.78 14.47 -2.79
CA ARG A 149 -4.47 13.25 -3.55
C ARG A 149 -3.27 12.54 -2.97
N GLY A 150 -3.14 11.26 -3.30
CA GLY A 150 -2.02 10.44 -2.87
C GLY A 150 -1.85 10.40 -1.35
N VAL A 151 -0.60 10.55 -0.91
CA VAL A 151 -0.21 10.56 0.50
C VAL A 151 -0.77 11.76 1.27
N ALA A 152 -1.00 12.91 0.63
CA ALA A 152 -1.56 14.08 1.32
C ALA A 152 -2.98 13.81 1.87
N LEU A 153 -3.75 12.98 1.16
CA LEU A 153 -5.05 12.50 1.66
C LEU A 153 -4.87 11.61 2.90
N LEU A 154 -3.87 10.73 2.89
CA LEU A 154 -3.58 9.85 4.03
C LEU A 154 -3.16 10.63 5.27
N ASP A 155 -2.26 11.61 5.12
CA ASP A 155 -1.79 12.43 6.23
C ASP A 155 -2.92 13.29 6.80
N PHE A 156 -3.75 13.90 5.94
CA PHE A 156 -4.95 14.63 6.37
C PHE A 156 -5.91 13.75 7.18
N LEU A 157 -6.19 12.53 6.72
CA LEU A 157 -7.04 11.60 7.47
C LEU A 157 -6.43 11.21 8.81
N HIS A 158 -5.10 11.11 8.90
CA HIS A 158 -4.41 10.80 10.15
C HIS A 158 -4.47 11.94 11.16
N ASP A 159 -4.31 13.18 10.69
CA ASP A 159 -4.46 14.39 11.52
C ASP A 159 -5.91 14.56 12.02
N GLU A 160 -6.89 14.28 11.16
CA GLU A 160 -8.31 14.31 11.54
C GLU A 160 -8.66 13.22 12.57
N VAL A 161 -8.03 12.04 12.51
CA VAL A 161 -8.19 11.01 13.57
C VAL A 161 -7.71 11.54 14.93
N ALA A 162 -6.63 12.30 14.97
CA ALA A 162 -6.08 12.85 16.22
C ALA A 162 -6.98 13.93 16.84
N SER A 163 -7.69 14.71 16.02
CA SER A 163 -8.53 15.82 16.46
C SER A 163 -10.02 15.45 16.68
N CYS A 164 -10.47 14.29 16.20
CA CYS A 164 -11.90 13.96 16.14
C CYS A 164 -12.56 13.47 17.46
N THR A 165 -13.88 13.65 17.51
CA THR A 165 -14.77 13.09 18.54
C THR A 165 -14.98 11.58 18.36
N HIS A 166 -15.32 10.88 19.45
CA HIS A 166 -15.39 9.40 19.49
C HIS A 166 -16.32 8.80 18.42
N SER A 167 -17.44 9.44 18.10
CA SER A 167 -18.41 8.92 17.11
C SER A 167 -17.89 8.90 15.68
N LEU A 168 -17.00 9.82 15.32
CA LEU A 168 -16.40 9.90 13.97
C LEU A 168 -15.13 9.05 13.85
N ARG A 169 -14.47 8.78 14.99
CA ARG A 169 -13.18 8.08 15.05
C ARG A 169 -13.21 6.72 14.36
N ASP A 170 -14.27 5.96 14.54
CA ASP A 170 -14.37 4.61 13.95
C ASP A 170 -14.56 4.68 12.43
N ALA A 171 -15.35 5.62 11.93
CA ALA A 171 -15.48 5.87 10.50
C ALA A 171 -14.14 6.34 9.88
N LEU A 172 -13.45 7.28 10.54
CA LEU A 172 -12.12 7.73 10.11
C LEU A 172 -11.07 6.61 10.10
N ARG A 173 -11.10 5.71 11.09
CA ARG A 173 -10.22 4.52 11.12
C ARG A 173 -10.44 3.60 9.92
N VAL A 174 -11.69 3.41 9.50
CA VAL A 174 -12.01 2.66 8.27
C VAL A 174 -11.43 3.36 7.05
N LEU A 175 -11.61 4.68 6.93
CA LEU A 175 -11.05 5.48 5.82
C LEU A 175 -9.52 5.40 5.76
N VAL A 176 -8.84 5.57 6.90
CA VAL A 176 -7.38 5.43 7.00
C VAL A 176 -6.93 4.03 6.62
N ARG A 177 -7.64 2.98 7.04
CA ARG A 177 -7.30 1.58 6.70
C ARG A 177 -7.30 1.36 5.19
N HIS A 178 -8.31 1.89 4.48
CA HIS A 178 -8.38 1.78 3.02
C HIS A 178 -7.27 2.56 2.32
N ALA A 179 -7.00 3.80 2.75
CA ALA A 179 -5.88 4.59 2.21
C ALA A 179 -4.52 3.93 2.46
N GLN A 180 -4.30 3.37 3.66
CA GLN A 180 -3.10 2.61 3.99
C GLN A 180 -2.96 1.34 3.16
N ARG A 181 -4.06 0.71 2.72
CA ARG A 181 -4.02 -0.47 1.84
C ARG A 181 -3.36 -0.13 0.50
N VAL A 182 -3.62 1.05 -0.06
CA VAL A 182 -2.98 1.52 -1.30
C VAL A 182 -1.49 1.74 -1.08
N LEU A 183 -1.11 2.43 0.01
CA LEU A 183 0.30 2.61 0.36
C LEU A 183 1.02 1.28 0.55
N ARG A 184 0.38 0.31 1.22
CA ARG A 184 0.93 -1.05 1.40
C ARG A 184 1.09 -1.78 0.09
N SER A 185 0.13 -1.67 -0.83
CA SER A 185 0.24 -2.27 -2.16
C SER A 185 1.38 -1.65 -2.97
N GLN A 186 1.57 -0.33 -2.89
CA GLN A 186 2.69 0.38 -3.52
C GLN A 186 4.03 -0.01 -2.90
N LEU A 187 4.12 -0.07 -1.57
CA LEU A 187 5.31 -0.54 -0.87
C LEU A 187 5.62 -2.00 -1.19
N ALA A 188 4.60 -2.86 -1.22
CA ALA A 188 4.74 -4.27 -1.55
C ALA A 188 5.30 -4.40 -2.97
N ALA A 189 4.71 -3.74 -3.98
CA ALA A 189 5.23 -3.80 -5.34
C ALA A 189 6.66 -3.26 -5.46
N TRP A 190 6.98 -2.16 -4.79
CA TRP A 190 8.32 -1.59 -4.81
C TRP A 190 9.35 -2.49 -4.10
N LEU A 191 9.02 -3.04 -2.93
CA LEU A 191 9.94 -3.87 -2.14
C LEU A 191 10.05 -5.29 -2.68
N LEU A 192 8.97 -5.86 -3.23
CA LEU A 192 8.91 -7.23 -3.76
C LEU A 192 9.35 -7.32 -5.21
N HIS A 193 8.90 -6.38 -6.04
CA HIS A 193 9.04 -6.44 -7.50
C HIS A 193 9.95 -5.33 -8.03
N GLY A 194 10.29 -4.32 -7.23
CA GLY A 194 11.02 -3.14 -7.72
C GLY A 194 10.16 -2.26 -8.63
N GLU A 195 8.87 -2.57 -8.78
CA GLU A 195 8.01 -1.88 -9.72
C GLU A 195 7.32 -0.69 -9.04
N LEU A 196 7.23 0.41 -9.77
CA LEU A 196 6.33 1.50 -9.42
C LEU A 196 4.97 1.21 -10.07
N LEU A 197 3.94 0.97 -9.25
CA LEU A 197 2.59 0.83 -9.80
C LEU A 197 2.21 2.09 -10.60
N PRO A 198 1.51 1.93 -11.73
CA PRO A 198 0.97 3.07 -12.45
C PRO A 198 -0.01 3.83 -11.55
N GLY A 199 0.39 5.03 -11.16
CA GLY A 199 -0.39 5.98 -10.37
C GLY A 199 0.20 7.36 -10.61
N ASP A 200 -0.60 8.42 -10.48
CA ASP A 200 -0.31 9.80 -10.90
C ASP A 200 0.79 10.51 -10.10
N GLY A 201 1.93 9.86 -9.85
CA GLY A 201 2.98 10.42 -8.99
C GLY A 201 2.53 10.56 -7.54
N ASP A 202 1.59 9.73 -7.09
CA ASP A 202 1.04 9.72 -5.73
C ASP A 202 1.98 9.07 -4.70
N PHE A 203 2.95 8.28 -5.16
CA PHE A 203 3.93 7.59 -4.32
C PHE A 203 5.16 8.47 -4.07
N PHE A 204 5.80 8.31 -2.91
CA PHE A 204 6.95 9.13 -2.52
C PHE A 204 8.27 8.73 -3.19
N ILE A 205 8.27 7.70 -4.04
CA ILE A 205 9.42 7.29 -4.85
C ILE A 205 9.10 7.60 -6.30
N GLU A 206 9.99 8.34 -6.96
CA GLU A 206 9.86 8.73 -8.35
C GLU A 206 11.11 8.39 -9.14
N PRO A 207 10.98 8.16 -10.47
CA PRO A 207 12.13 8.08 -11.33
C PRO A 207 12.87 9.43 -11.34
N GLY A 208 14.18 9.41 -11.09
CA GLY A 208 15.03 10.59 -11.11
C GLY A 208 15.03 11.23 -12.50
N THR A 209 14.86 12.55 -12.55
CA THR A 209 14.78 13.33 -13.81
C THR A 209 16.13 13.55 -14.48
N SER A 210 17.21 12.92 -13.99
CA SER A 210 18.52 13.05 -14.60
C SER A 210 18.48 12.49 -16.02
N ASN A 211 18.41 13.40 -17.00
CA ASN A 211 18.85 13.21 -18.37
C ASN A 211 20.36 12.92 -18.40
N ALA A 212 20.81 11.86 -17.72
CA ALA A 212 21.96 11.09 -18.15
C ALA A 212 21.48 10.18 -19.28
N ALA A 213 21.02 10.82 -20.36
CA ALA A 213 21.10 10.20 -21.66
C ALA A 213 22.59 9.88 -21.86
N THR A 214 22.85 8.60 -22.08
CA THR A 214 24.14 8.00 -22.47
C THR A 214 25.26 8.09 -21.44
N ASP A 215 25.19 7.25 -20.39
CA ASP A 215 26.36 6.39 -20.16
C ASP A 215 26.20 5.20 -21.13
N ASP A 216 27.21 4.97 -21.97
CA ASP A 216 27.28 4.00 -23.09
C ASP A 216 27.17 2.51 -22.67
N ASP A 217 26.62 2.24 -21.50
CA ASP A 217 26.54 0.92 -20.91
C ASP A 217 25.12 0.78 -20.37
N GLY A 218 24.29 -0.04 -21.01
CA GLY A 218 22.84 -0.19 -20.79
C GLY A 218 22.40 -0.69 -19.41
N ALA A 219 23.10 -0.32 -18.35
CA ALA A 219 22.74 -0.51 -16.96
C ALA A 219 21.92 0.69 -16.49
N VAL A 220 20.68 0.45 -16.08
CA VAL A 220 19.85 1.41 -15.34
C VAL A 220 20.63 1.79 -14.07
N GLY A 221 21.21 3.00 -14.07
CA GLY A 221 22.13 3.47 -13.03
C GLY A 221 21.41 3.72 -11.70
N TRP A 222 22.16 3.60 -10.61
CA TRP A 222 21.73 3.82 -9.21
C TRP A 222 21.04 5.17 -8.94
N SER A 223 21.17 6.13 -9.87
CA SER A 223 20.57 7.46 -9.89
C SER A 223 19.14 7.50 -10.45
N ALA A 224 18.60 6.38 -10.94
CA ALA A 224 17.31 6.36 -11.63
C ALA A 224 16.08 6.58 -10.74
N PHE A 225 16.19 6.56 -9.41
CA PHE A 225 15.06 6.79 -8.50
C PHE A 225 15.42 7.69 -7.32
N GLU A 226 14.51 8.59 -6.96
CA GLU A 226 14.66 9.58 -5.90
C GLU A 226 13.44 9.62 -4.99
N VAL A 227 13.64 10.17 -3.78
CA VAL A 227 12.56 10.36 -2.81
C VAL A 227 11.94 11.73 -3.03
N ALA A 228 10.66 11.75 -3.38
CA ALA A 228 9.86 12.96 -3.37
C ALA A 228 9.50 13.35 -1.94
N VAL A 229 10.36 14.15 -1.30
CA VAL A 229 10.21 14.59 0.10
C VAL A 229 8.83 15.21 0.36
N ALA A 230 8.27 15.94 -0.61
CA ALA A 230 6.96 16.57 -0.52
C ALA A 230 5.78 15.58 -0.42
N ARG A 231 5.96 14.33 -0.85
CA ARG A 231 4.93 13.27 -0.81
C ARG A 231 5.22 12.20 0.24
N LYS A 232 6.21 12.43 1.10
CA LYS A 232 6.57 11.51 2.17
C LYS A 232 5.46 11.51 3.23
N PRO A 233 4.88 10.35 3.59
CA PRO A 233 3.91 10.28 4.68
C PRO A 233 4.52 10.82 5.96
N ALA A 234 3.80 11.65 6.71
CA ALA A 234 4.25 12.20 7.99
C ALA A 234 4.61 11.08 8.98
N SER A 235 3.86 9.98 8.93
CA SER A 235 4.06 8.76 9.73
C SER A 235 5.39 8.04 9.51
N LEU A 236 6.09 8.28 8.38
CA LEU A 236 7.34 7.58 8.05
C LEU A 236 8.57 8.48 8.31
N PRO A 237 9.49 8.11 9.22
CA PRO A 237 10.75 8.82 9.39
C PRO A 237 11.62 8.76 8.13
N MET A 238 12.38 9.81 7.85
CA MET A 238 13.23 9.88 6.65
C MET A 238 14.21 8.69 6.54
N ARG A 239 14.75 8.24 7.67
CA ARG A 239 15.63 7.06 7.73
C ARG A 239 14.97 5.78 7.19
N VAL A 240 13.67 5.60 7.41
CA VAL A 240 12.91 4.44 6.92
C VAL A 240 12.68 4.58 5.42
N VAL A 241 12.42 5.80 4.95
CA VAL A 241 12.17 6.11 3.53
C VAL A 241 13.42 5.88 2.69
N GLU A 242 14.59 6.34 3.15
CA GLU A 242 15.89 6.06 2.52
C GLU A 242 16.15 4.56 2.38
N ARG A 243 15.69 3.77 3.36
CA ARG A 243 15.82 2.31 3.36
C ARG A 243 14.87 1.64 2.41
N ILE A 244 13.61 2.08 2.35
CA ILE A 244 12.64 1.58 1.38
C ILE A 244 13.15 1.85 -0.04
N LEU A 245 13.69 3.05 -0.30
CA LEU A 245 14.33 3.38 -1.56
C LEU A 245 15.48 2.42 -1.87
N PHE A 246 16.38 2.21 -0.91
CA PHE A 246 17.53 1.33 -1.08
C PHE A 246 17.13 -0.12 -1.41
N ILE A 247 16.16 -0.68 -0.67
CA ILE A 247 15.72 -2.07 -0.84
C ILE A 247 15.07 -2.27 -2.21
N GLY A 248 14.16 -1.38 -2.62
CA GLY A 248 13.53 -1.51 -3.94
C GLY A 248 14.49 -1.24 -5.10
N LYS A 249 15.48 -0.33 -4.95
CA LYS A 249 16.57 -0.18 -5.93
C LYS A 249 17.37 -1.47 -6.11
N ALA A 250 17.72 -2.14 -5.02
CA ALA A 250 18.40 -3.44 -5.07
C ALA A 250 17.55 -4.51 -5.78
N ARG A 251 16.22 -4.39 -5.73
CA ARG A 251 15.26 -5.31 -6.36
C ARG A 251 15.08 -5.07 -7.87
N VAL A 252 14.90 -3.82 -8.30
CA VAL A 252 14.89 -3.44 -9.75
C VAL A 252 16.13 -3.95 -10.45
N GLN A 253 17.26 -3.87 -9.75
CA GLN A 253 18.53 -4.34 -10.24
C GLN A 253 18.59 -5.87 -10.38
N LEU A 254 17.88 -6.62 -9.53
CA LEU A 254 17.73 -8.08 -9.64
C LEU A 254 16.78 -8.47 -10.79
N GLU A 255 15.75 -7.68 -11.06
CA GLU A 255 14.91 -7.84 -12.25
C GLU A 255 15.69 -7.47 -13.53
N LEU A 256 16.64 -6.52 -13.48
CA LEU A 256 17.64 -6.36 -14.55
C LEU A 256 18.55 -7.60 -14.69
N GLN A 257 18.79 -8.33 -13.60
CA GLN A 257 19.45 -9.66 -13.65
C GLN A 257 18.54 -10.77 -14.19
N ALA A 258 17.25 -10.47 -14.43
CA ALA A 258 16.33 -11.20 -15.31
C ALA A 258 16.63 -10.99 -16.80
N ALA A 259 17.82 -10.46 -17.14
CA ALA A 259 18.60 -10.80 -18.34
C ALA A 259 18.89 -12.33 -18.49
N TRP A 260 18.00 -13.18 -17.99
CA TRP A 260 17.80 -14.60 -18.27
C TRP A 260 17.78 -14.91 -19.77
N ILE A 261 17.58 -13.91 -20.62
CA ILE A 261 17.74 -14.01 -22.08
C ILE A 261 19.13 -14.60 -22.43
N GLU A 262 20.19 -14.29 -21.68
CA GLU A 262 21.54 -14.82 -21.95
C GLU A 262 21.73 -16.32 -21.60
N GLN A 263 20.92 -16.89 -20.68
CA GLN A 263 21.03 -18.31 -20.31
C GLN A 263 20.56 -19.24 -21.45
N ALA A 264 19.59 -18.78 -22.25
CA ALA A 264 19.16 -19.46 -23.47
C ALA A 264 20.23 -19.40 -24.57
N HIS A 265 21.02 -18.33 -24.62
CA HIS A 265 22.18 -18.20 -25.50
C HIS A 265 23.36 -19.07 -25.05
N PHE A 266 23.64 -19.18 -23.75
CA PHE A 266 24.71 -20.01 -23.19
C PHE A 266 24.58 -21.50 -23.54
N SER A 267 23.35 -22.02 -23.53
CA SER A 267 23.05 -23.41 -23.90
C SER A 267 23.36 -23.71 -25.38
N ARG A 268 23.52 -22.67 -26.21
CA ARG A 268 23.83 -22.74 -27.64
C ARG A 268 25.32 -22.50 -27.95
N LEU A 269 26.15 -22.19 -26.94
CA LEU A 269 27.58 -21.90 -27.12
C LEU A 269 28.42 -23.19 -27.28
N PRO A 270 29.52 -23.14 -28.07
CA PRO A 270 30.48 -24.24 -28.21
C PRO A 270 31.08 -24.69 -26.86
N ALA A 271 31.48 -25.97 -26.77
CA ALA A 271 31.95 -26.59 -25.51
C ALA A 271 33.15 -25.87 -24.86
N GLU A 272 34.07 -25.34 -25.66
CA GLU A 272 35.27 -24.63 -25.18
C GLU A 272 34.91 -23.28 -24.52
N GLN A 273 33.97 -22.54 -25.09
CA GLN A 273 33.50 -21.27 -24.54
C GLN A 273 32.65 -21.49 -23.28
N ARG A 274 31.85 -22.58 -23.24
CA ARG A 274 31.12 -22.98 -22.03
C ARG A 274 32.07 -23.32 -20.87
N ALA A 275 33.20 -23.97 -21.15
CA ALA A 275 34.19 -24.30 -20.12
C ALA A 275 34.84 -23.06 -19.49
N LEU A 276 35.13 -22.02 -20.29
CA LEU A 276 35.72 -20.77 -19.84
C LEU A 276 34.77 -19.94 -18.95
N LEU A 277 33.47 -19.97 -19.24
CA LEU A 277 32.46 -19.21 -18.51
C LEU A 277 31.88 -19.95 -17.30
N LEU A 278 32.08 -21.28 -17.21
CA LEU A 278 31.52 -22.12 -16.14
C LEU A 278 31.80 -21.63 -14.71
N PRO A 279 33.01 -21.15 -14.35
CA PRO A 279 33.28 -20.63 -13.01
C PRO A 279 32.45 -19.39 -12.70
N LEU A 280 32.19 -18.56 -13.71
CA LEU A 280 31.39 -17.36 -13.56
C LEU A 280 29.93 -17.71 -13.31
N TRP A 281 29.37 -18.64 -14.08
CA TRP A 281 28.00 -19.11 -13.87
C TRP A 281 27.79 -19.75 -12.49
N ARG A 282 28.80 -20.46 -11.97
CA ARG A 282 28.76 -20.97 -10.60
C ARG A 282 28.70 -19.84 -9.57
N LEU A 283 29.51 -18.78 -9.76
CA LEU A 283 29.47 -17.60 -8.89
C LEU A 283 28.12 -16.88 -8.98
N ARG A 284 27.55 -16.74 -10.18
CA ARG A 284 26.20 -16.17 -10.39
C ARG A 284 25.14 -16.98 -9.64
N ALA A 285 25.14 -18.30 -9.80
CA ALA A 285 24.16 -19.16 -9.13
C ALA A 285 24.26 -19.06 -7.60
N HIS A 286 25.48 -18.94 -7.08
CA HIS A 286 25.73 -18.75 -5.65
C HIS A 286 25.26 -17.37 -5.15
N MET A 287 25.52 -16.30 -5.91
CA MET A 287 25.01 -14.95 -5.62
C MET A 287 23.48 -14.91 -5.63
N ALA A 288 22.85 -15.48 -6.65
CA ALA A 288 21.39 -15.54 -6.77
C ALA A 288 20.77 -16.31 -5.60
N PHE A 289 21.30 -17.50 -5.27
CA PHE A 289 20.84 -18.29 -4.13
C PHE A 289 20.88 -17.51 -2.81
N LEU A 290 21.95 -16.76 -2.55
CA LEU A 290 22.05 -15.94 -1.34
C LEU A 290 20.97 -14.84 -1.31
N ILE A 291 20.77 -14.15 -2.44
CA ILE A 291 19.84 -13.02 -2.52
C ILE A 291 18.38 -13.51 -2.45
N ASP A 292 18.05 -14.60 -3.13
CA ASP A 292 16.70 -15.17 -3.13
C ASP A 292 16.29 -15.60 -1.71
N ASN A 293 17.19 -16.23 -0.97
CA ASN A 293 16.94 -16.62 0.42
C ASN A 293 16.83 -15.42 1.36
N LEU A 294 17.67 -14.40 1.17
CA LEU A 294 17.59 -13.15 1.95
C LEU A 294 16.26 -12.42 1.71
N GLN A 295 15.82 -12.36 0.46
CA GLN A 295 14.55 -11.76 0.10
C GLN A 295 13.37 -12.54 0.68
N SER A 296 13.38 -13.88 0.54
CA SER A 296 12.35 -14.74 1.11
C SER A 296 12.21 -14.54 2.62
N TYR A 297 13.32 -14.40 3.33
CA TYR A 297 13.33 -14.08 4.76
C TYR A 297 12.71 -12.72 5.07
N LEU A 298 13.17 -11.65 4.40
CA LEU A 298 12.66 -10.30 4.66
C LEU A 298 11.16 -10.20 4.38
N MET A 299 10.69 -10.83 3.31
CA MET A 299 9.30 -10.69 2.88
C MET A 299 8.34 -11.59 3.65
N VAL A 300 8.63 -12.88 3.71
CA VAL A 300 7.71 -13.88 4.25
C VAL A 300 7.90 -14.05 5.76
N ASP A 301 9.15 -14.21 6.18
CA ASP A 301 9.43 -14.59 7.57
C ASP A 301 9.46 -13.36 8.51
N VAL A 302 9.64 -12.14 7.99
CA VAL A 302 9.67 -10.90 8.77
C VAL A 302 8.46 -10.01 8.48
N LEU A 303 8.35 -9.45 7.27
CA LEU A 303 7.33 -8.44 6.96
C LEU A 303 5.90 -8.99 7.09
N GLU A 304 5.60 -10.10 6.43
CA GLU A 304 4.27 -10.72 6.48
C GLU A 304 3.94 -11.26 7.88
N ALA A 305 4.91 -11.89 8.55
CA ALA A 305 4.72 -12.43 9.90
C ALA A 305 4.42 -11.35 10.96
N GLN A 306 5.18 -10.24 10.96
CA GLN A 306 4.93 -9.12 11.88
C GLN A 306 3.61 -8.42 11.56
N TRP A 307 3.27 -8.31 10.27
CA TRP A 307 2.00 -7.74 9.83
C TRP A 307 0.79 -8.56 10.31
N GLN A 308 0.82 -9.88 10.15
CA GLN A 308 -0.22 -10.78 10.66
C GLN A 308 -0.30 -10.78 12.19
N SER A 309 0.81 -10.58 12.89
CA SER A 309 0.83 -10.40 14.34
C SER A 309 0.10 -9.13 14.77
N PHE A 310 0.40 -7.99 14.13
CA PHE A 310 -0.26 -6.72 14.38
C PHE A 310 -1.76 -6.77 14.06
N MET A 311 -2.14 -7.33 12.90
CA MET A 311 -3.54 -7.41 12.47
C MET A 311 -4.42 -8.21 13.44
N ARG A 312 -3.90 -9.31 14.01
CA ARG A 312 -4.64 -10.08 15.03
C ARG A 312 -4.97 -9.26 16.27
N VAL A 313 -4.05 -8.37 16.69
CA VAL A 313 -4.30 -7.47 17.82
C VAL A 313 -5.25 -6.35 17.40
N ALA A 314 -5.09 -5.79 16.21
CA ALA A 314 -5.92 -4.71 15.69
C ALA A 314 -7.40 -5.11 15.49
N GLU A 315 -7.67 -6.37 15.13
CA GLU A 315 -9.03 -6.89 14.94
C GLU A 315 -9.77 -7.17 16.25
N THR A 316 -9.05 -7.41 17.35
CA THR A 316 -9.62 -7.81 18.65
C THR A 316 -9.57 -6.72 19.71
N CYS A 317 -8.82 -5.64 19.44
CA CYS A 317 -8.57 -4.52 20.33
C CYS A 317 -9.80 -3.60 20.46
N ALA A 318 -10.22 -3.33 21.70
CA ALA A 318 -11.21 -2.29 22.03
C ALA A 318 -10.57 -0.98 22.54
N ASP A 319 -9.27 -0.99 22.88
CA ASP A 319 -8.54 0.11 23.53
C ASP A 319 -7.41 0.66 22.64
N PHE A 320 -7.40 1.97 22.44
CA PHE A 320 -6.42 2.65 21.61
C PHE A 320 -4.98 2.51 22.13
N GLU A 321 -4.76 2.48 23.45
CA GLU A 321 -3.42 2.31 24.01
C GLU A 321 -2.85 0.92 23.68
N ALA A 322 -3.69 -0.12 23.69
CA ALA A 322 -3.31 -1.46 23.29
C ALA A 322 -2.97 -1.54 21.78
N LEU A 323 -3.70 -0.82 20.93
CA LEU A 323 -3.39 -0.73 19.49
C LEU A 323 -2.08 0.01 19.23
N ALA A 324 -1.86 1.14 19.92
CA ALA A 324 -0.64 1.93 19.80
C ALA A 324 0.59 1.13 20.26
N GLY A 325 0.49 0.44 21.40
CA GLY A 325 1.55 -0.45 21.88
C GLY A 325 1.85 -1.62 20.95
N ALA A 326 0.83 -2.22 20.34
CA ALA A 326 1.01 -3.29 19.35
C ALA A 326 1.69 -2.78 18.06
N HIS A 327 1.35 -1.56 17.63
CA HIS A 327 1.99 -0.93 16.49
C HIS A 327 3.47 -0.59 16.77
N GLU A 328 3.77 -0.03 17.95
CA GLU A 328 5.15 0.27 18.36
C GLU A 328 6.00 -1.00 18.51
N ALA A 329 5.41 -2.08 19.06
CA ALA A 329 6.05 -3.38 19.12
C ALA A 329 6.34 -3.96 17.72
N CYS A 330 5.40 -3.84 16.78
CA CYS A 330 5.58 -4.26 15.40
C CYS A 330 6.72 -3.49 14.72
N LEU A 331 6.76 -2.16 14.85
CA LEU A 331 7.83 -1.33 14.30
C LEU A 331 9.20 -1.66 14.90
N SER A 332 9.26 -1.90 16.22
CA SER A 332 10.48 -2.32 16.91
C SER A 332 10.98 -3.67 16.39
N ALA A 333 10.06 -4.63 16.23
CA ALA A 333 10.35 -5.95 15.69
C ALA A 333 10.85 -5.89 14.24
N LEU A 334 10.22 -5.08 13.38
CA LEU A 334 10.69 -4.86 12.01
C LEU A 334 12.08 -4.21 11.97
N HIS A 335 12.35 -3.24 12.85
CA HIS A 335 13.68 -2.62 12.94
C HIS A 335 14.77 -3.62 13.33
N ALA A 336 14.48 -4.55 14.25
CA ALA A 336 15.45 -5.56 14.66
C ALA A 336 15.63 -6.65 13.58
N GLN A 337 14.53 -7.22 13.07
CA GLN A 337 14.54 -8.42 12.23
C GLN A 337 14.92 -8.14 10.77
N CYS A 338 14.70 -6.93 10.24
CA CYS A 338 15.21 -6.53 8.94
C CYS A 338 16.69 -6.09 8.97
N PHE A 339 17.40 -6.34 10.07
CA PHE A 339 18.79 -5.93 10.32
C PHE A 339 19.04 -4.42 10.22
N LEU A 340 17.98 -3.63 10.41
CA LEU A 340 18.00 -2.19 10.28
C LEU A 340 18.71 -1.48 11.44
N GLN A 341 19.13 -2.18 12.49
CA GLN A 341 20.01 -1.62 13.53
C GLN A 341 21.46 -2.07 13.38
N ALA A 342 21.71 -3.10 12.56
CA ALA A 342 23.05 -3.64 12.34
C ALA A 342 23.70 -2.96 11.14
N SER A 343 24.39 -1.85 11.38
CA SER A 343 25.14 -1.12 10.35
C SER A 343 26.16 -2.00 9.62
N SER A 344 26.79 -2.93 10.33
CA SER A 344 27.70 -3.93 9.76
C SER A 344 27.03 -4.84 8.71
N VAL A 345 25.80 -5.28 8.96
CA VAL A 345 25.02 -6.11 8.03
C VAL A 345 24.61 -5.30 6.82
N ALA A 346 24.12 -4.08 7.03
CA ALA A 346 23.73 -3.18 5.94
C ALA A 346 24.91 -2.89 5.00
N THR A 347 26.11 -2.63 5.54
CA THR A 347 27.33 -2.44 4.75
C THR A 347 27.71 -3.70 3.98
N ALA A 348 27.70 -4.87 4.63
CA ALA A 348 28.00 -6.15 3.98
C ALA A 348 27.02 -6.47 2.84
N LEU A 349 25.72 -6.23 3.05
CA LEU A 349 24.70 -6.39 2.01
C LEU A 349 24.89 -5.41 0.85
N HIS A 350 25.22 -4.16 1.14
CA HIS A 350 25.56 -3.17 0.13
C HIS A 350 26.75 -3.63 -0.73
N GLU A 351 27.83 -4.08 -0.09
CA GLU A 351 29.01 -4.61 -0.78
C GLU A 351 28.66 -5.86 -1.62
N ILE A 352 27.83 -6.78 -1.09
CA ILE A 352 27.32 -7.94 -1.84
C ILE A 352 26.57 -7.48 -3.10
N PHE A 353 25.69 -6.49 -3.01
CA PHE A 353 24.96 -5.99 -4.17
C PHE A 353 25.88 -5.33 -5.21
N GLN A 354 26.89 -4.57 -4.78
CA GLN A 354 27.89 -4.00 -5.68
C GLN A 354 28.71 -5.09 -6.40
N LEU A 355 29.04 -6.19 -5.71
CA LEU A 355 29.72 -7.33 -6.31
C LEU A 355 28.84 -8.07 -7.32
N CYS A 356 27.54 -8.19 -7.04
CA CYS A 356 26.58 -8.77 -7.99
C CYS A 356 26.48 -7.93 -9.26
N LEU A 357 26.48 -6.59 -9.15
CA LEU A 357 26.57 -5.71 -10.31
C LEU A 357 27.87 -5.84 -11.08
N ALA A 358 28.99 -5.92 -10.36
CA ALA A 358 30.29 -6.12 -10.99
C ALA A 358 30.30 -7.41 -11.80
N LEU A 359 29.69 -8.48 -11.28
CA LEU A 359 29.49 -9.74 -12.00
C LEU A 359 28.61 -9.57 -13.25
N CYS A 360 27.51 -8.83 -13.16
CA CYS A 360 26.63 -8.54 -14.30
C CYS A 360 27.34 -7.75 -15.40
N ARG A 361 28.12 -6.73 -15.04
CA ARG A 361 28.97 -6.01 -15.99
C ARG A 361 29.91 -6.99 -16.69
N MET A 362 30.64 -7.82 -15.93
CA MET A 362 31.55 -8.82 -16.51
C MET A 362 30.84 -9.79 -17.48
N LEU A 363 29.61 -10.22 -17.19
CA LEU A 363 28.80 -11.06 -18.09
C LEU A 363 28.49 -10.36 -19.42
N SER A 364 28.03 -9.11 -19.36
CA SER A 364 27.70 -8.34 -20.56
C SER A 364 28.90 -8.05 -21.47
N TYR A 365 30.12 -7.95 -20.90
CA TYR A 365 31.37 -7.81 -21.65
C TYR A 365 31.86 -9.13 -22.24
N ALA A 366 31.59 -10.26 -21.58
CA ALA A 366 32.01 -11.58 -22.05
C ALA A 366 31.27 -12.01 -23.34
N ASP A 367 30.03 -11.55 -23.53
CA ASP A 367 29.23 -11.83 -24.74
C ASP A 367 29.72 -11.04 -25.97
N ARG A 368 30.44 -9.92 -25.78
CA ARG A 368 30.94 -9.02 -26.85
C ARG A 368 32.34 -9.38 -27.39
N GLY A 369 32.87 -10.56 -27.03
CA GLY A 369 33.98 -11.21 -27.74
C GLY A 369 35.36 -10.52 -27.67
N THR A 370 35.60 -9.56 -26.78
CA THR A 370 36.86 -8.79 -26.78
C THR A 370 37.83 -9.14 -25.65
N ARG A 371 38.92 -9.80 -26.08
CA ARG A 371 40.31 -9.82 -25.58
C ARG A 371 40.65 -8.95 -24.36
N ALA A 372 40.72 -9.57 -23.18
CA ALA A 372 41.77 -9.38 -22.17
C ALA A 372 41.66 -10.50 -21.11
N GLU A 373 41.96 -11.74 -21.51
CA GLU A 373 41.76 -12.95 -20.68
C GLU A 373 42.41 -12.84 -19.28
N ALA A 374 43.56 -12.17 -19.17
CA ALA A 374 44.24 -11.97 -17.89
C ALA A 374 43.57 -10.92 -17.00
N ALA A 375 43.17 -9.76 -17.55
CA ALA A 375 42.52 -8.70 -16.79
C ALA A 375 41.14 -9.15 -16.29
N TYR A 376 40.37 -9.80 -17.16
CA TYR A 376 39.08 -10.41 -16.81
C TYR A 376 39.20 -11.46 -15.72
N ARG A 377 40.19 -12.36 -15.82
CA ARG A 377 40.47 -13.38 -14.78
C ARG A 377 40.84 -12.74 -13.44
N SER A 378 41.61 -11.66 -13.44
CA SER A 378 42.00 -10.95 -12.22
C SER A 378 40.79 -10.25 -11.56
N GLN A 379 39.92 -9.64 -12.37
CA GLN A 379 38.69 -9.00 -11.90
C GLN A 379 37.70 -10.03 -11.36
N PHE A 380 37.50 -11.14 -12.07
CA PHE A 380 36.68 -12.27 -11.60
C PHE A 380 37.21 -12.86 -10.28
N ALA A 381 38.53 -13.07 -10.17
CA ALA A 381 39.14 -13.58 -8.94
C ALA A 381 38.95 -12.63 -7.75
N THR A 382 38.97 -11.31 -8.02
CA THR A 382 38.73 -10.28 -7.00
C THR A 382 37.26 -10.29 -6.55
N VAL A 383 36.32 -10.26 -7.50
CA VAL A 383 34.87 -10.29 -7.20
C VAL A 383 34.48 -11.58 -6.48
N SER A 384 34.99 -12.73 -6.93
CA SER A 384 34.70 -14.02 -6.29
C SER A 384 35.24 -14.08 -4.87
N ARG A 385 36.46 -13.59 -4.63
CA ARG A 385 37.09 -13.61 -3.30
C ARG A 385 36.35 -12.68 -2.35
N GLU A 386 36.03 -11.48 -2.80
CA GLU A 386 35.34 -10.50 -1.98
C GLU A 386 33.91 -10.94 -1.68
N PHE A 387 33.21 -11.56 -2.65
CA PHE A 387 31.89 -12.13 -2.41
C PHE A 387 31.93 -13.27 -1.38
N SER A 388 32.92 -14.17 -1.47
CA SER A 388 33.11 -15.21 -0.46
C SER A 388 33.42 -14.62 0.92
N ARG A 389 34.21 -13.54 1.00
CA ARG A 389 34.51 -12.84 2.25
C ARG A 389 33.25 -12.24 2.87
N GLN A 390 32.46 -11.52 2.07
CA GLN A 390 31.24 -10.86 2.53
C GLN A 390 30.13 -11.84 2.90
N SER A 391 29.91 -12.88 2.09
CA SER A 391 28.92 -13.91 2.39
C SER A 391 29.30 -14.71 3.64
N ALA A 392 30.58 -15.02 3.85
CA ALA A 392 31.05 -15.68 5.07
C ALA A 392 30.93 -14.77 6.30
N PHE A 393 31.27 -13.48 6.18
CA PHE A 393 31.07 -12.50 7.25
C PHE A 393 29.58 -12.39 7.61
N LEU A 394 28.71 -12.24 6.62
CA LEU A 394 27.27 -12.15 6.81
C LEU A 394 26.75 -13.42 7.50
N PHE A 395 27.12 -14.60 7.02
CA PHE A 395 26.70 -15.87 7.63
C PHE A 395 27.16 -16.02 9.07
N ALA A 396 28.43 -15.70 9.37
CA ALA A 396 28.98 -15.77 10.73
C ALA A 396 28.30 -14.76 11.67
N PHE A 397 28.07 -13.54 11.19
CA PHE A 397 27.40 -12.49 11.95
C PHE A 397 25.94 -12.85 12.24
N LEU A 398 25.19 -13.33 11.23
CA LEU A 398 23.83 -13.82 11.39
C LEU A 398 23.74 -15.04 12.31
N SER A 399 24.72 -15.96 12.25
CA SER A 399 24.82 -17.11 13.16
C SER A 399 25.05 -16.70 14.60
N ASN A 400 25.89 -15.69 14.84
CA ASN A 400 26.15 -15.17 16.18
C ASN A 400 24.94 -14.42 16.77
N MET A 401 24.15 -13.77 15.92
CA MET A 401 22.89 -13.12 16.33
C MET A 401 21.75 -14.13 16.51
N SER A 402 21.86 -15.32 15.91
CA SER A 402 20.82 -16.33 15.95
C SER A 402 20.88 -17.13 17.25
N SER A 403 19.87 -16.96 18.09
CA SER A 403 19.55 -17.92 19.15
C SER A 403 18.29 -18.70 18.77
N PRO A 404 18.32 -20.05 18.80
CA PRO A 404 17.18 -20.87 18.38
C PRO A 404 15.91 -20.64 19.22
N GLN A 405 16.03 -20.03 20.41
CA GLN A 405 14.88 -19.66 21.25
C GLN A 405 14.46 -18.20 21.10
N ALA A 406 15.35 -17.30 20.67
CA ALA A 406 15.06 -15.86 20.60
C ALA A 406 14.72 -15.37 19.17
N SER A 407 15.19 -16.06 18.13
CA SER A 407 15.05 -15.63 16.74
C SER A 407 14.76 -16.81 15.78
N PRO A 408 13.56 -17.41 15.85
CA PRO A 408 13.24 -18.63 15.08
C PRO A 408 13.29 -18.41 13.57
N HIS A 409 12.82 -17.26 13.08
CA HIS A 409 12.86 -16.91 11.66
C HIS A 409 14.30 -16.78 11.12
N LEU A 410 15.22 -16.25 11.94
CA LEU A 410 16.63 -16.12 11.56
C LEU A 410 17.34 -17.47 11.53
N ALA A 411 17.03 -18.36 12.47
CA ALA A 411 17.53 -19.74 12.47
C ALA A 411 17.05 -20.50 11.22
N GLN A 412 15.82 -20.26 10.77
CA GLN A 412 15.29 -20.84 9.55
C GLN A 412 16.00 -20.29 8.29
N LEU A 413 16.29 -18.98 8.24
CA LEU A 413 17.12 -18.41 7.17
C LEU A 413 18.50 -19.07 7.14
N LEU A 414 19.17 -19.22 8.28
CA LEU A 414 20.50 -19.86 8.35
C LEU A 414 20.46 -21.31 7.89
N LEU A 415 19.40 -22.05 8.20
CA LEU A 415 19.18 -23.40 7.69
C LEU A 415 18.98 -23.41 6.16
N ARG A 416 18.18 -22.48 5.63
CA ARG A 416 17.97 -22.35 4.18
C ARG A 416 19.27 -21.99 3.47
N LEU A 417 20.04 -21.05 4.02
CA LEU A 417 21.36 -20.69 3.50
C LEU A 417 22.31 -21.89 3.56
N ASN A 418 22.41 -22.60 4.69
CA ASN A 418 23.34 -23.71 4.85
C ASN A 418 22.83 -25.06 4.31
N PHE A 419 21.68 -25.11 3.61
CA PHE A 419 21.06 -26.36 3.14
C PHE A 419 21.99 -27.20 2.26
N ASN A 420 22.89 -26.56 1.51
CA ASN A 420 23.89 -27.20 0.65
C ASN A 420 25.29 -27.32 1.28
N SER A 421 25.46 -27.04 2.58
CA SER A 421 26.76 -27.08 3.28
C SER A 421 27.86 -26.18 2.67
N PHE A 422 27.47 -25.08 2.02
CA PHE A 422 28.40 -24.14 1.38
C PHE A 422 29.29 -23.39 2.40
N TRP A 423 28.80 -23.17 3.62
CA TRP A 423 29.51 -22.49 4.69
C TRP A 423 29.82 -23.50 5.80
N ARG A 424 31.05 -24.04 5.80
CA ARG A 424 31.52 -24.90 6.90
C ARG A 424 31.91 -24.03 8.10
N PRO A 425 31.51 -24.38 9.33
CA PRO A 425 32.10 -23.79 10.52
C PRO A 425 33.58 -24.21 10.56
N GLY A 426 34.46 -23.20 10.61
CA GLY A 426 35.89 -23.40 10.88
C GLY A 426 36.13 -23.71 12.34
#